data_AF-A0A838NJQ1-F1
#
_entry.id   AF-A0A838NJQ1-F1
#
_cell.length_a   1.000
_cell.length_b   1.000
_cell.length_c   1.000
_cell.angle_alpha   90.00
_cell.angle_beta   90.00
_cell.angle_gamma   90.00
#
_symmetry.space_group_name_H-M   'P 1'
#
loop_
_entity.id
_entity.type
_entity.pdbx_description
1 polymer ?
#
loop_
_entity_poly.entity_id
_entity_poly.type
_entity_poly.pdbx_seq_one_letter_code
_entity_poly.pdbx_strand_id
1 'polypeptide(L)'
;MTAEAYPYAAGMTELASPLLVRFVNGPDSMFAKLMLVSTGERLTRATFTANRTPGAMVILFFNTPEMEALAVTSPLADADITVFDPARVADRSTYQQPALPSVGFRHVLVNGVPVVVDGAIQDGTYPGSAARGPVRIVTPE
;
A
#
# COMPACT_ATOMS: atom_id res chain seq x y z
N MET A 1 -9.34 -12.51 -7.96
CA MET A 1 -8.38 -11.41 -7.97
C MET A 1 -8.91 -10.43 -6.95
N THR A 2 -8.29 -10.35 -5.77
CA THR A 2 -8.56 -9.29 -4.80
C THR A 2 -7.67 -8.11 -5.19
N ALA A 3 -8.21 -6.88 -5.21
CA ALA A 3 -7.41 -5.69 -5.44
C ALA A 3 -7.39 -4.88 -4.15
N GLU A 4 -6.20 -4.64 -3.62
CA GLU A 4 -6.01 -3.71 -2.51
C GLU A 4 -5.75 -2.32 -3.08
N ALA A 5 -6.61 -1.36 -2.73
CA ALA A 5 -6.38 0.05 -3.05
C ALA A 5 -5.59 0.67 -1.89
N TYR A 6 -4.31 0.95 -2.12
CA TYR A 6 -3.47 1.70 -1.20
C TYR A 6 -3.46 3.17 -1.65
N PRO A 7 -4.23 4.07 -1.00
CA PRO A 7 -4.34 5.47 -1.39
C PRO A 7 -3.11 6.25 -0.93
N TYR A 8 -1.94 5.87 -1.44
CA TYR A 8 -0.71 6.63 -1.31
C TYR A 8 -0.40 7.34 -2.63
N ALA A 9 -0.45 8.67 -2.58
CA ALA A 9 -0.15 9.50 -3.75
C ALA A 9 1.33 9.37 -4.13
N ALA A 10 2.12 8.80 -3.22
CA ALA A 10 3.53 8.58 -3.40
C ALA A 10 4.02 7.21 -2.88
N GLY A 11 4.91 6.59 -3.63
CA GLY A 11 5.73 5.46 -3.19
C GLY A 11 7.18 5.85 -2.96
N MET A 12 8.00 4.94 -2.43
CA MET A 12 9.44 5.15 -2.26
C MET A 12 10.21 3.97 -2.84
N THR A 13 11.30 4.24 -3.55
CA THR A 13 12.21 3.19 -4.04
C THR A 13 13.62 3.74 -4.16
N GLU A 14 14.59 2.84 -4.31
CA GLU A 14 15.95 3.23 -4.63
C GLU A 14 16.04 3.75 -6.06
N LEU A 15 16.72 4.86 -6.29
CA LEU A 15 16.89 5.47 -7.60
C LEU A 15 17.56 4.50 -8.58
N ALA A 16 18.50 3.68 -8.11
CA ALA A 16 19.16 2.64 -8.90
C ALA A 16 18.26 1.43 -9.24
N SER A 17 17.04 1.35 -8.69
CA SER A 17 16.11 0.24 -8.90
C SER A 17 15.85 -0.08 -10.38
N PRO A 18 15.78 -1.37 -10.76
CA PRO A 18 15.37 -1.81 -12.09
C PRO A 18 14.01 -1.23 -12.54
N LEU A 19 13.12 -0.91 -11.59
CA LEU A 19 11.83 -0.28 -11.87
C LEU A 19 11.96 1.03 -12.67
N LEU A 20 13.07 1.75 -12.48
CA LEU A 20 13.31 3.06 -13.06
C LEU A 20 14.18 3.01 -14.33
N VAL A 21 14.57 1.82 -14.81
CA VAL A 21 15.37 1.69 -16.05
C VAL A 21 14.65 2.30 -17.25
N ARG A 22 13.32 2.20 -17.30
CA ARG A 22 12.49 2.83 -18.36
C ARG A 22 12.62 4.36 -18.43
N PHE A 23 13.02 5.02 -17.34
CA PHE A 23 13.17 6.48 -17.30
C PHE A 23 14.38 6.96 -18.11
N VAL A 24 15.43 6.12 -18.24
CA VAL A 24 16.67 6.48 -18.94
C VAL A 24 16.39 7.00 -20.35
N ASN A 25 15.45 6.36 -21.06
CA ASN A 25 15.05 6.73 -22.42
C ASN A 25 13.65 7.37 -22.49
N GLY A 26 13.04 7.67 -21.34
CA GLY A 26 11.71 8.29 -21.27
C GLY A 26 11.75 9.79 -21.58
N PRO A 27 10.60 10.45 -21.81
CA PRO A 27 10.53 11.89 -21.97
C PRO A 27 10.85 12.64 -20.67
N ASP A 28 11.29 13.90 -20.79
CA ASP A 28 11.75 14.69 -19.64
C ASP A 28 10.66 14.91 -18.58
N SER A 29 9.39 14.92 -18.98
CA SER A 29 8.24 15.04 -18.09
C SER A 29 8.13 13.91 -17.05
N MET A 30 8.77 12.76 -17.29
CA MET A 30 8.78 11.65 -16.34
C MET A 30 9.65 11.97 -15.12
N PHE A 31 10.79 12.64 -15.27
CA PHE A 31 11.72 12.86 -14.14
C PHE A 31 11.12 13.78 -13.07
N ALA A 32 10.27 14.74 -13.45
CA ALA A 32 9.56 15.60 -12.51
C ALA A 32 8.63 14.83 -11.55
N LYS A 33 8.27 13.58 -11.88
CA LYS A 33 7.51 12.70 -10.98
C LYS A 33 8.35 12.05 -9.88
N LEU A 34 9.68 12.21 -9.94
CA LEU A 34 10.63 11.68 -8.97
C LEU A 34 11.14 12.82 -8.08
N MET A 35 11.19 12.59 -6.77
CA MET A 35 11.78 13.52 -5.83
C MET A 35 12.91 12.85 -5.07
N LEU A 36 14.11 13.42 -5.09
CA LEU A 36 15.25 12.91 -4.33
C LEU A 36 15.00 13.11 -2.84
N VAL A 37 15.12 12.05 -2.05
CA VAL A 37 14.79 12.08 -0.61
C VAL A 37 15.75 12.96 0.17
N SER A 38 17.05 12.95 -0.19
CA SER A 38 18.08 13.69 0.56
C SER A 38 17.99 15.20 0.39
N THR A 39 17.40 15.69 -0.70
CA THR A 39 17.38 17.13 -1.03
C THR A 39 15.98 17.70 -1.22
N GLY A 40 14.97 16.86 -1.42
CA GLY A 40 13.63 17.28 -1.83
C GLY A 40 13.53 17.75 -3.29
N GLU A 41 14.59 17.62 -4.07
CA GLU A 41 14.61 18.07 -5.47
C GLU A 41 13.70 17.20 -6.35
N ARG A 42 12.84 17.84 -7.17
CA ARG A 42 12.19 17.18 -8.31
C ARG A 42 13.21 16.95 -9.41
N LEU A 43 13.44 15.68 -9.77
CA LEU A 43 14.55 15.33 -10.64
C LEU A 43 14.36 15.83 -12.07
N THR A 44 15.50 16.09 -12.72
CA THR A 44 15.65 16.26 -14.16
C THR A 44 16.35 15.04 -14.74
N ARG A 45 16.47 14.92 -16.07
CA ARG A 45 17.30 13.87 -16.70
C ARG A 45 18.75 13.91 -16.20
N ALA A 46 19.30 15.11 -16.08
CA ALA A 46 20.68 15.32 -15.65
C ALA A 46 20.86 14.87 -14.20
N THR A 47 20.00 15.34 -13.29
CA THR A 47 20.10 15.00 -11.87
C THR A 47 19.66 13.57 -11.58
N PHE A 48 18.77 12.98 -12.37
CA PHE A 48 18.49 11.54 -12.32
C PHE A 48 19.74 10.71 -12.61
N THR A 49 20.43 11.00 -13.71
CA THR A 49 21.64 10.27 -14.09
C THR A 49 22.76 10.45 -13.06
N ALA A 50 22.97 11.69 -12.62
CA ALA A 50 24.02 12.04 -11.67
C ALA A 50 23.83 11.39 -10.29
N ASN A 51 22.57 11.24 -9.83
CA ASN A 51 22.26 10.69 -8.51
C ASN A 51 21.96 9.18 -8.53
N ARG A 52 22.06 8.49 -9.68
CA ARG A 52 21.75 7.05 -9.79
C ARG A 52 22.89 6.18 -9.24
N THR A 53 23.19 6.36 -7.97
CA THR A 53 24.15 5.57 -7.20
C THR A 53 23.44 4.67 -6.20
N PRO A 54 24.05 3.56 -5.76
CA PRO A 54 23.49 2.72 -4.71
C PRO A 54 23.13 3.53 -3.45
N GLY A 55 21.96 3.27 -2.86
CA GLY A 55 21.45 3.90 -1.65
C GLY A 55 20.76 5.26 -1.84
N ALA A 56 20.81 5.88 -3.04
CA ALA A 56 20.05 7.08 -3.30
C ALA A 56 18.55 6.74 -3.39
N MET A 57 17.71 7.39 -2.58
CA MET A 57 16.27 7.10 -2.52
C MET A 57 15.45 8.18 -3.20
N VAL A 58 14.37 7.78 -3.86
CA VAL A 58 13.38 8.70 -4.45
C VAL A 58 11.97 8.41 -3.97
N ILE A 59 11.20 9.47 -3.85
CA ILE A 59 9.75 9.43 -3.72
C ILE A 59 9.14 9.53 -5.14
N LEU A 60 8.22 8.62 -5.43
CA LEU A 60 7.56 8.40 -6.73
C LEU A 60 6.14 8.93 -6.69
N PHE A 61 5.79 9.94 -7.49
CA PHE A 61 4.44 10.52 -7.53
C PHE A 61 3.71 10.11 -8.81
N PHE A 62 3.38 8.82 -8.93
CA PHE A 62 2.70 8.29 -10.12
C PHE A 62 1.18 8.31 -10.01
N ASN A 63 0.65 8.24 -8.80
CA ASN A 63 -0.79 8.26 -8.55
C ASN A 63 -1.23 9.71 -8.38
N THR A 64 -2.25 10.13 -9.11
CA THR A 64 -2.92 11.42 -8.83
C THR A 64 -4.03 11.20 -7.81
N PRO A 65 -4.43 12.23 -7.03
CA PRO A 65 -5.57 12.12 -6.12
C PRO A 65 -6.84 11.60 -6.79
N GLU A 66 -7.06 11.92 -8.06
CA GLU A 66 -8.20 11.40 -8.85
C GLU A 66 -8.08 9.90 -9.12
N MET A 67 -6.87 9.41 -9.46
CA MET A 67 -6.65 7.97 -9.65
C MET A 67 -6.87 7.19 -8.35
N GLU A 68 -6.49 7.76 -7.21
CA GLU A 68 -6.72 7.16 -5.90
C GLU A 68 -8.20 7.12 -5.55
N ALA A 69 -8.91 8.23 -5.76
CA ALA A 69 -10.34 8.30 -5.53
C ALA A 69 -11.10 7.26 -6.38
N LEU A 70 -10.69 7.08 -7.65
CA LEU A 70 -11.23 6.05 -8.53
C LEU A 70 -10.89 4.63 -8.06
N ALA A 71 -9.68 4.39 -7.59
CA ALA A 71 -9.27 3.08 -7.09
C ALA A 71 -10.04 2.68 -5.82
N VAL A 72 -10.21 3.62 -4.87
CA VAL A 72 -10.93 3.40 -3.61
C VAL A 72 -12.43 3.14 -3.82
N THR A 73 -13.03 3.77 -4.83
CA THR A 73 -14.45 3.60 -5.15
C THR A 73 -14.74 2.48 -6.14
N SER A 74 -13.70 1.81 -6.64
CA SER A 74 -13.84 0.72 -7.59
C SER A 74 -14.49 -0.51 -6.94
N PRO A 75 -15.46 -1.17 -7.59
CA PRO A 75 -16.00 -2.44 -7.11
C PRO A 75 -15.01 -3.61 -7.19
N LEU A 76 -13.82 -3.39 -7.79
CA LEU A 76 -12.73 -4.36 -7.76
C LEU A 76 -11.91 -4.31 -6.47
N ALA A 77 -12.00 -3.21 -5.71
CA ALA A 77 -11.34 -3.09 -4.42
C ALA A 77 -12.20 -3.78 -3.36
N ASP A 78 -11.57 -4.60 -2.52
CA ASP A 78 -12.28 -5.19 -1.39
C ASP A 78 -12.68 -4.09 -0.40
N ALA A 79 -13.91 -4.15 0.10
CA ALA A 79 -14.46 -3.16 1.02
C ALA A 79 -13.99 -3.40 2.47
N ASP A 80 -12.67 -3.52 2.63
CA ASP A 80 -12.00 -3.67 3.91
C ASP A 80 -11.65 -2.27 4.45
N ILE A 81 -12.41 -1.81 5.45
CA ILE A 81 -12.34 -0.43 5.95
C ILE A 81 -12.15 -0.45 7.45
N THR A 82 -11.19 0.34 7.94
CA THR A 82 -10.90 0.46 9.36
C THR A 82 -10.90 1.92 9.81
N VAL A 83 -11.70 2.23 10.82
CA VAL A 83 -11.74 3.52 11.52
C VAL A 83 -11.16 3.31 12.91
N PHE A 84 -10.10 4.04 13.25
CA PHE A 84 -9.41 3.90 14.52
C PHE A 84 -9.02 5.26 15.10
N ASP A 85 -8.79 5.27 16.41
CA ASP A 85 -8.25 6.39 17.15
C ASP A 85 -6.71 6.30 17.15
N PRO A 86 -6.00 7.20 16.44
CA PRO A 86 -4.54 7.15 16.34
C PRO A 86 -3.83 7.35 17.69
N ALA A 87 -4.47 7.97 18.69
CA ALA A 87 -3.90 8.13 20.02
C ALA A 87 -4.06 6.87 20.90
N ARG A 88 -4.88 5.91 20.48
CA ARG A 88 -5.21 4.71 21.27
C ARG A 88 -4.86 3.39 20.58
N VAL A 89 -4.62 3.41 19.27
CA VAL A 89 -4.36 2.19 18.50
C VAL A 89 -3.10 1.48 19.01
N ALA A 90 -3.27 0.23 19.43
CA ALA A 90 -2.17 -0.61 19.92
C ALA A 90 -2.51 -2.10 19.79
N ASP A 91 -1.49 -2.90 19.45
CA ASP A 91 -1.56 -4.34 19.66
C ASP A 91 -1.33 -4.66 21.14
N ARG A 92 -2.04 -5.67 21.64
CA ARG A 92 -1.91 -6.18 23.01
C ARG A 92 -1.50 -7.65 23.05
N SER A 93 -1.41 -8.30 21.90
CA SER A 93 -1.06 -9.71 21.83
C SER A 93 0.32 -9.95 22.45
N THR A 94 0.47 -11.10 23.10
CA THR A 94 1.78 -11.57 23.59
C THR A 94 1.96 -13.01 23.14
N TYR A 95 3.19 -13.54 23.24
CA TYR A 95 3.42 -14.95 22.93
C TYR A 95 2.51 -15.88 23.76
N GLN A 96 2.31 -15.56 25.05
CA GLN A 96 1.47 -16.35 25.95
C GLN A 96 -0.03 -16.11 25.71
N GLN A 97 -0.41 -14.95 25.19
CA GLN A 97 -1.81 -14.57 24.95
C GLN A 97 -1.98 -13.99 23.53
N PRO A 98 -1.91 -14.84 22.49
CA PRO A 98 -1.90 -14.38 21.11
C PRO A 98 -3.28 -13.89 20.62
N ALA A 99 -4.36 -14.34 21.27
CA ALA A 99 -5.73 -14.02 20.86
C ALA A 99 -6.31 -12.75 21.54
N LEU A 100 -5.49 -11.95 22.21
CA LEU A 100 -5.96 -10.69 22.78
C LEU A 100 -6.32 -9.71 21.66
N PRO A 101 -7.52 -9.09 21.70
CA PRO A 101 -7.88 -8.07 20.74
C PRO A 101 -6.97 -6.84 20.84
N SER A 102 -6.67 -6.25 19.69
CA SER A 102 -6.09 -4.91 19.61
C SER A 102 -7.09 -3.85 20.11
N VAL A 103 -6.58 -2.69 20.50
CA VAL A 103 -7.39 -1.57 21.01
C VAL A 103 -7.32 -0.36 20.09
N GLY A 104 -8.24 0.58 20.25
CA GLY A 104 -8.30 1.83 19.47
C GLY A 104 -9.07 1.73 18.16
N PHE A 105 -9.48 0.54 17.73
CA PHE A 105 -10.31 0.33 16.54
C PHE A 105 -11.79 0.57 16.86
N ARG A 106 -12.43 1.53 16.17
CA ARG A 106 -13.82 1.93 16.41
C ARG A 106 -14.79 1.21 15.48
N HIS A 107 -14.48 1.15 14.19
CA HIS A 107 -15.26 0.42 13.20
C HIS A 107 -14.33 -0.36 12.28
N VAL A 108 -14.68 -1.61 12.02
CA VAL A 108 -13.96 -2.46 11.07
C VAL A 108 -14.99 -3.16 10.20
N LEU A 109 -14.83 -3.04 8.89
CA LEU A 109 -15.60 -3.74 7.88
C LEU A 109 -14.66 -4.68 7.14
N VAL A 110 -15.12 -5.90 6.90
CA VAL A 110 -14.42 -6.88 6.06
C VAL A 110 -15.39 -7.27 4.95
N ASN A 111 -14.98 -7.11 3.69
CA ASN A 111 -15.84 -7.26 2.51
C ASN A 111 -17.15 -6.46 2.63
N GLY A 112 -17.09 -5.26 3.24
CA GLY A 112 -18.25 -4.40 3.47
C GLY A 112 -19.18 -4.83 4.61
N VAL A 113 -18.88 -5.93 5.30
CA VAL A 113 -19.65 -6.42 6.45
C VAL A 113 -19.01 -5.92 7.75
N PRO A 114 -19.74 -5.21 8.63
CA PRO A 114 -19.20 -4.75 9.91
C PRO A 114 -18.83 -5.91 10.84
N VAL A 115 -17.56 -5.99 11.22
CA VAL A 115 -17.04 -6.96 12.21
C VAL A 115 -16.66 -6.30 13.53
N VAL A 116 -16.49 -4.98 13.55
CA VAL A 116 -16.39 -4.15 14.78
C VAL A 116 -17.29 -2.93 14.62
N VAL A 117 -18.10 -2.64 15.64
CA VAL A 117 -18.97 -1.46 15.69
C VAL A 117 -18.83 -0.79 17.05
N ASP A 118 -18.53 0.51 17.05
CA ASP A 118 -18.30 1.31 18.27
C ASP A 118 -17.29 0.67 19.24
N GLY A 119 -16.26 0.02 18.70
CA GLY A 119 -15.22 -0.67 19.45
C GLY A 119 -15.57 -2.08 19.95
N ALA A 120 -16.78 -2.57 19.67
CA ALA A 120 -17.21 -3.91 20.04
C ALA A 120 -17.10 -4.88 18.85
N ILE A 121 -16.41 -6.00 19.05
CA ILE A 121 -16.36 -7.12 18.09
C ILE A 121 -17.77 -7.69 17.94
N GLN A 122 -18.16 -7.93 16.69
CA GLN A 122 -19.46 -8.52 16.36
C GLN A 122 -19.32 -10.05 16.29
N ASP A 123 -19.80 -10.73 17.33
CA ASP A 123 -19.79 -12.18 17.38
C ASP A 123 -20.61 -12.81 16.24
N GLY A 124 -20.19 -13.98 15.77
CA GLY A 124 -20.90 -14.71 14.70
C GLY A 124 -20.71 -14.13 13.30
N THR A 125 -19.90 -13.07 13.13
CA THR A 125 -19.70 -12.38 11.85
C THR A 125 -18.31 -12.68 11.28
N TYR A 126 -18.24 -13.55 10.27
CA TYR A 126 -16.99 -14.01 9.66
C TYR A 126 -17.02 -13.93 8.12
N PRO A 127 -17.04 -12.71 7.55
CA PRO A 127 -17.17 -12.48 6.10
C PRO A 127 -15.88 -12.74 5.30
N GLY A 128 -14.78 -13.08 5.99
CA GLY A 128 -13.49 -13.34 5.37
C GLY A 128 -13.50 -14.60 4.51
N SER A 129 -12.71 -14.59 3.44
CA SER A 129 -12.50 -15.74 2.55
C SER A 129 -11.01 -15.97 2.33
N ALA A 130 -10.61 -17.21 2.07
CA ALA A 130 -9.21 -17.54 1.84
C ALA A 130 -8.70 -16.89 0.53
N ALA A 131 -7.70 -16.02 0.62
CA ALA A 131 -6.97 -15.50 -0.53
C ALA A 131 -6.04 -16.60 -1.09
N ARG A 132 -6.40 -17.16 -2.25
CA ARG A 132 -5.66 -18.27 -2.88
C ARG A 132 -4.98 -17.81 -4.16
N GLY A 133 -3.70 -18.13 -4.30
CA GLY A 133 -2.97 -17.98 -5.57
C GLY A 133 -3.25 -19.14 -6.54
N PRO A 134 -2.96 -18.98 -7.84
CA PRO A 134 -3.05 -20.08 -8.80
C PRO A 134 -2.10 -21.22 -8.41
N VAL A 135 -2.62 -22.45 -8.36
CA VAL A 135 -1.80 -23.65 -8.17
C VAL A 135 -1.17 -24.00 -9.51
N ARG A 136 0.15 -23.83 -9.64
CA ARG A 136 0.90 -24.37 -10.77
C ARG A 136 1.13 -25.85 -10.53
N ILE A 137 0.41 -26.69 -11.26
CA ILE A 137 0.74 -28.12 -11.35
C ILE A 137 1.98 -28.21 -12.24
N VAL A 138 3.12 -28.57 -11.65
CA VAL A 138 4.31 -28.95 -12.40
C VAL A 138 4.14 -30.42 -12.76
N THR A 139 3.92 -30.72 -14.02
CA THR A 139 3.98 -32.10 -14.52
C THR A 139 5.44 -32.56 -14.49
N PRO A 140 5.77 -33.71 -13.88
CA PRO A 140 7.11 -34.29 -14.00
C PRO A 140 7.40 -34.62 -15.48
N GLU A 141 8.63 -34.38 -15.92
CA GLU A 141 9.15 -34.85 -17.22
C GLU A 141 9.27 -36.38 -17.28
#